data_AF-A0A925Y3S5-F1
#
_entry.id   AF-A0A925Y3S5-F1
#
_cell.length_a   1.000
_cell.length_b   1.000
_cell.length_c   1.000
_cell.angle_alpha   90.00
_cell.angle_beta   90.00
_cell.angle_gamma   90.00
#
_symmetry.space_group_name_H-M   'P 1'
#
loop_
_entity.id
_entity.type
_entity.pdbx_description
1 polymer ?
#
loop_
_entity_poly.entity_id
_entity_poly.type
_entity_poly.pdbx_seq_one_letter_code
_entity_poly.pdbx_strand_id
1 'polypeptide(L)'
;MKYALAVAPKIDGSKDQLSPGTLDGFLTLTYRKNKAATDVTYIIVISITLVGNNWTTITEVVSASDHGDYWLVTIKDSEPKANHPARFMRLRVVK
;
A
#
# COMPACT_ATOMS: atom_id res chain seq x y z
N MET A 1 -12.85 20.99 -6.02
CA MET A 1 -12.76 22.35 -5.45
C MET A 1 -12.09 22.28 -4.08
N LYS A 2 -10.75 22.33 -4.00
CA LYS A 2 -10.02 22.41 -2.71
C LYS A 2 -9.05 23.58 -2.65
N TYR A 3 -8.54 24.03 -3.80
CA TYR A 3 -7.64 25.18 -3.91
C TYR A 3 -8.31 26.55 -3.73
N ALA A 4 -9.65 26.65 -3.84
CA ALA A 4 -10.39 27.91 -3.68
C ALA A 4 -10.89 28.17 -2.24
N LEU A 5 -10.73 27.21 -1.32
CA LEU A 5 -11.31 27.27 0.03
C LEU A 5 -10.28 27.56 1.14
N ALA A 6 -9.02 27.86 0.81
CA ALA A 6 -7.93 28.09 1.77
C ALA A 6 -7.84 27.00 2.87
N VAL A 7 -8.28 25.78 2.55
CA VAL A 7 -8.18 24.65 3.47
C VAL A 7 -6.71 24.24 3.52
N ALA A 8 -6.18 24.09 4.73
CA ALA A 8 -4.80 23.64 4.92
C ALA A 8 -4.54 22.39 4.05
N PRO A 9 -3.41 22.34 3.31
CA PRO A 9 -3.00 21.14 2.61
C PRO A 9 -3.02 19.95 3.58
N LYS A 10 -3.41 18.77 3.09
CA LYS A 10 -3.39 17.57 3.93
C LYS A 10 -1.93 17.34 4.33
N ILE A 11 -1.64 17.59 5.61
CA ILE A 11 -0.29 17.51 6.17
C ILE A 11 0.18 16.06 6.11
N ASP A 12 1.45 15.83 5.77
CA ASP A 12 2.05 14.50 5.79
C ASP A 12 2.05 13.96 7.22
N GLY A 13 1.11 13.06 7.52
CA GLY A 13 1.08 12.37 8.81
C GLY A 13 2.21 11.35 8.87
N SER A 14 3.22 11.59 9.71
CA SER A 14 4.50 10.87 9.75
C SER A 14 4.47 9.41 10.24
N LYS A 15 3.33 8.91 10.73
CA LYS A 15 3.13 7.49 11.06
C LYS A 15 2.10 6.89 10.09
N ASP A 16 2.37 5.67 9.61
CA ASP A 16 1.47 4.82 8.82
C ASP A 16 1.18 5.22 7.36
N GLN A 17 2.01 6.02 6.69
CA GLN A 17 1.80 6.30 5.26
C GLN A 17 2.04 5.07 4.37
N LEU A 18 3.12 4.34 4.63
CA LEU A 18 3.48 3.09 3.98
C LEU A 18 4.43 2.32 4.88
N SER A 19 3.98 1.20 5.44
CA SER A 19 4.74 0.44 6.44
C SER A 19 4.93 -1.01 5.99
N PRO A 20 6.17 -1.49 5.81
CA PRO A 20 6.43 -2.90 5.57
C PRO A 20 6.25 -3.70 6.86
N GLY A 21 5.92 -4.99 6.72
CA GLY A 21 5.79 -5.90 7.85
C GLY A 21 6.00 -7.36 7.46
N THR A 22 5.76 -8.25 8.42
CA THR A 22 5.72 -9.69 8.20
C THR A 22 4.59 -10.29 9.02
N LEU A 23 3.85 -11.23 8.42
CA LEU A 23 2.83 -12.03 9.10
C LEU A 23 3.02 -13.49 8.71
N ASP A 24 3.20 -14.37 9.68
CA ASP A 24 3.37 -15.83 9.47
C ASP A 24 4.45 -16.20 8.44
N GLY A 25 5.52 -15.39 8.34
CA GLY A 25 6.61 -15.60 7.38
C GLY A 25 6.37 -15.03 5.97
N PHE A 26 5.24 -14.37 5.73
CA PHE A 26 4.93 -13.66 4.49
C PHE A 26 5.20 -12.17 4.63
N LEU A 27 5.64 -11.51 3.54
CA LEU A 27 5.76 -10.06 3.53
C LEU A 27 4.38 -9.42 3.59
N THR A 28 4.28 -8.30 4.32
CA THR A 28 3.09 -7.47 4.33
C THR A 28 3.43 -6.02 4.03
N LEU A 29 2.45 -5.29 3.50
CA LEU A 29 2.55 -3.86 3.28
C LEU A 29 1.25 -3.20 3.72
N THR A 30 1.37 -2.30 4.68
CA THR A 30 0.27 -1.49 5.19
C THR A 30 0.31 -0.12 4.54
N TYR A 31 -0.81 0.35 4.00
CA TYR A 31 -0.93 1.65 3.35
C TYR A 31 -2.25 2.34 3.65
N ARG A 32 -2.28 3.67 3.48
CA ARG A 32 -3.51 4.45 3.60
C ARG A 32 -4.24 4.53 2.28
N LYS A 33 -5.51 4.13 2.28
CA LYS A 33 -6.45 4.37 1.18
C LYS A 33 -7.38 5.51 1.57
N ASN A 34 -7.15 6.70 0.99
CA ASN A 34 -7.96 7.88 1.27
C ASN A 34 -9.38 7.70 0.71
N LYS A 35 -10.40 7.88 1.55
CA LYS A 35 -11.81 7.70 1.14
C LYS A 35 -12.29 8.76 0.15
N ALA A 36 -11.71 9.97 0.22
CA ALA A 36 -12.06 11.07 -0.68
C ALA A 36 -11.36 10.99 -2.05
N ALA A 37 -10.39 10.09 -2.22
CA ALA A 37 -9.65 9.93 -3.47
C ALA A 37 -10.36 8.89 -4.35
N THR A 38 -11.45 9.30 -4.99
CA THR A 38 -12.31 8.41 -5.82
C THR A 38 -11.81 8.25 -7.25
N ASP A 39 -10.84 9.06 -7.66
CA ASP A 39 -10.25 9.07 -9.01
C ASP A 39 -8.90 8.34 -9.07
N VAL A 40 -8.54 7.57 -8.05
CA VAL A 40 -7.28 6.81 -8.04
C VAL A 40 -7.49 5.37 -7.58
N THR A 41 -6.68 4.48 -8.13
CA THR A 41 -6.61 3.07 -7.78
C THR A 41 -5.28 2.76 -7.10
N TYR A 42 -5.34 2.02 -6.00
CA TYR A 42 -4.18 1.56 -5.23
C TYR A 42 -3.91 0.10 -5.59
N ILE A 43 -2.75 -0.17 -6.18
CA ILE A 43 -2.36 -1.50 -6.65
C ILE A 43 -1.08 -1.89 -5.93
N ILE A 44 -1.12 -2.98 -5.16
CA ILE A 44 0.10 -3.56 -4.59
C ILE A 44 0.70 -4.52 -5.59
N VAL A 45 2.00 -4.38 -5.85
CA VAL A 45 2.73 -5.27 -6.73
C VAL A 45 3.99 -5.79 -6.06
N ILE A 46 4.39 -7.00 -6.43
CA ILE A 46 5.56 -7.68 -5.91
C ILE A 46 6.51 -8.09 -7.04
N SER A 47 7.79 -8.23 -6.70
CA SER A 47 8.79 -8.82 -7.58
C SER A 47 9.90 -9.49 -6.78
N ILE A 48 10.62 -10.42 -7.40
CA ILE A 48 11.86 -11.00 -6.86
C ILE A 48 13.11 -10.18 -7.26
N THR A 49 12.94 -9.13 -8.07
CA THR A 49 14.02 -8.26 -8.56
C THR A 49 13.56 -6.82 -8.65
N LEU A 50 14.46 -5.87 -8.39
CA LEU A 50 14.23 -4.45 -8.66
C LEU A 50 14.53 -4.09 -10.12
N VAL A 51 15.22 -4.96 -10.85
CA VAL A 51 15.64 -4.75 -12.23
C VAL A 51 14.62 -5.39 -13.18
N GLY A 52 14.19 -4.60 -14.17
CA GLY A 52 13.16 -5.02 -15.13
C GLY A 52 11.74 -4.68 -14.68
N ASN A 53 10.76 -5.00 -15.54
CA ASN A 53 9.35 -4.65 -15.32
C ASN A 53 8.48 -5.86 -14.92
N ASN A 54 9.10 -6.85 -14.27
CA ASN A 54 8.45 -8.11 -13.89
C ASN A 54 7.81 -7.96 -12.50
N TRP A 55 6.68 -7.26 -12.46
CA TRP A 55 5.91 -7.02 -11.24
C TRP A 55 4.55 -7.70 -11.34
N THR A 56 4.18 -8.45 -10.30
CA THR A 56 2.89 -9.15 -10.22
C THR A 56 1.99 -8.49 -9.20
N THR A 57 0.72 -8.28 -9.53
CA THR A 57 -0.27 -7.71 -8.61
C THR A 57 -0.61 -8.70 -7.51
N ILE A 58 -0.73 -8.19 -6.28
CA ILE A 58 -1.24 -8.94 -5.13
C ILE A 58 -2.48 -8.24 -4.58
N THR A 59 -3.49 -9.04 -4.20
CA THR A 59 -4.80 -8.56 -3.77
C THR A 59 -5.25 -9.11 -2.41
N GLU A 60 -4.45 -9.96 -1.75
CA GLU A 60 -4.82 -10.56 -0.47
C GLU A 60 -4.81 -9.51 0.65
N VAL A 61 -6.00 -9.01 1.00
CA VAL A 61 -6.22 -8.10 2.13
C VAL A 61 -6.33 -8.91 3.40
N VAL A 62 -5.42 -8.66 4.35
CA VAL A 62 -5.47 -9.29 5.69
C VAL A 62 -6.20 -8.41 6.69
N SER A 63 -6.10 -7.09 6.54
CA SER A 63 -6.87 -6.16 7.36
C SER A 63 -7.19 -4.87 6.62
N ALA A 64 -8.33 -4.28 6.96
CA ALA A 64 -8.73 -2.94 6.55
C ALA A 64 -9.48 -2.29 7.71
N SER A 65 -8.82 -1.38 8.44
CA SER A 65 -9.44 -0.65 9.55
C SER A 65 -9.84 0.76 9.12
N ASP A 66 -10.96 1.23 9.67
CA ASP A 66 -11.43 2.59 9.45
C ASP A 66 -10.74 3.56 10.40
N HIS A 67 -10.10 4.61 9.87
CA HIS A 67 -9.47 5.69 10.64
C HIS A 67 -10.13 7.05 10.33
N GLY A 68 -11.41 7.05 9.98
CA GLY A 68 -12.19 8.23 9.62
C GLY A 68 -11.98 8.62 8.17
N ASP A 69 -10.92 9.39 7.90
CA ASP A 69 -10.62 9.96 6.57
C ASP A 69 -9.97 8.96 5.60
N TYR A 70 -9.49 7.84 6.10
CA TYR A 70 -8.81 6.82 5.32
C TYR A 70 -9.07 5.44 5.90
N TRP A 71 -8.91 4.43 5.05
CA TRP A 71 -8.74 3.05 5.46
C TRP A 71 -7.26 2.77 5.64
N LEU A 72 -6.88 2.11 6.73
CA LEU A 72 -5.55 1.53 6.89
C LEU A 72 -5.62 0.07 6.43
N VAL A 73 -5.03 -0.20 5.26
CA VAL A 73 -5.15 -1.49 4.56
C VAL A 73 -3.83 -2.24 4.63
N THR A 74 -3.85 -3.49 5.05
CA THR A 74 -2.68 -4.40 5.04
C THR A 74 -2.89 -5.48 4.00
N ILE A 75 -1.96 -5.55 3.04
CA ILE A 75 -1.90 -6.60 2.03
C ILE A 75 -0.80 -7.58 2.42
N LYS A 76 -1.02 -8.88 2.19
CA LYS A 76 -0.03 -9.94 2.40
C LYS A 76 0.36 -10.56 1.08
N ASP A 77 1.63 -10.93 1.01
CA ASP A 77 2.22 -11.74 -0.04
C ASP A 77 1.55 -13.12 -0.19
N SER A 78 1.53 -13.66 -1.40
CA SER A 78 1.03 -15.00 -1.68
C SER A 78 2.06 -16.10 -1.41
N GLU A 79 3.35 -15.76 -1.30
CA GLU A 79 4.41 -16.76 -1.08
C GLU A 79 5.24 -16.44 0.18
N PRO A 80 5.68 -17.47 0.93
CA PRO A 80 6.56 -17.26 2.08
C PRO A 80 7.88 -16.62 1.65
N LYS A 81 8.39 -15.70 2.46
CA LYS A 81 9.69 -15.06 2.20
C LYS A 81 10.85 -16.06 2.17
N ALA A 82 10.69 -17.21 2.83
CA ALA A 82 11.70 -18.28 2.85
C ALA A 82 11.97 -18.86 1.45
N ASN A 83 10.95 -18.89 0.58
CA ASN A 83 11.09 -19.39 -0.80
C ASN A 83 11.78 -18.37 -1.72
N HIS A 84 11.73 -17.09 -1.34
CA HIS A 84 12.22 -15.97 -2.14
C HIS A 84 12.91 -14.94 -1.24
N PRO A 85 14.19 -15.14 -0.89
CA PRO A 85 14.90 -14.27 0.04
C PRO A 85 15.10 -12.84 -0.50
N ALA A 86 15.17 -12.68 -1.83
CA ALA A 86 15.07 -11.38 -2.49
C ALA A 86 13.63 -11.19 -2.97
N ARG A 87 12.86 -10.38 -2.22
CA ARG A 87 11.45 -10.10 -2.53
C ARG A 87 11.09 -8.67 -2.17
N PHE A 88 10.47 -7.98 -3.11
CA PHE A 88 10.24 -6.55 -3.08
C PHE A 88 8.76 -6.27 -3.30
N MET A 89 8.16 -5.47 -2.43
CA MET A 89 6.76 -5.06 -2.55
C MET A 89 6.69 -3.53 -2.70
N ARG A 90 5.78 -3.04 -3.55
CA ARG A 90 5.54 -1.60 -3.70
C ARG A 90 4.06 -1.31 -3.89
N LEU A 91 3.67 -0.10 -3.49
CA LEU A 91 2.37 0.49 -3.79
C LEU A 91 2.47 1.32 -5.07
N ARG A 92 1.58 1.05 -6.03
CA ARG A 92 1.37 1.85 -7.23
C ARG A 92 0.01 2.55 -7.11
N VAL A 93 0.02 3.88 -7.14
CA VAL A 93 -1.20 4.69 -7.20
C VAL A 93 -1.35 5.21 -8.63
N VAL A 94 -2.45 4.86 -9.28
CA VAL A 94 -2.77 5.29 -10.66
C VAL A 94 -4.07 6.07 -10.67
N LYS A 95 -4.23 6.99 -11.63
CA LYS A 95 -5.46 7.72 -11.90
C LYS A 95 -6.27 7.02 -12.98
#